data_AF-A0A950D695-F1
#
_entry.id   AF-A0A950D695-F1
#
_cell.length_a   1.000
_cell.length_b   1.000
_cell.length_c   1.000
_cell.angle_alpha   90.00
_cell.angle_beta   90.00
_cell.angle_gamma   90.00
#
_symmetry.space_group_name_H-M   'P 1'
#
loop_
_entity.id
_entity.type
_entity.pdbx_description
1 polymer ?
#
loop_
_entity_poly.entity_id
_entity_poly.type
_entity_poly.pdbx_seq_one_letter_code
_entity_poly.pdbx_strand_id
1 'polypeptide(L)'
;MNYQELAGKLLHVAERLQKHGNKLDGDVIGKSAVKLATDIEQFDATLDGFLASRKSGELLLETLLRSPAAKKHLSLDLLRKALREACSKRLKAEELVAAKREFVETVHEQDRAEAASKFLKHAFAEAAYVAPAGKEKGQLQQEFYALGRLSEDEYATTIAKRTFGELRRLAATNGIRFTDKTTKPHLIKMIRRYARRLATNLPSVAA
;
A
#
# COMPACT_ATOMS: atom_id res chain seq x y z
N MET A 1 8.70 14.34 32.84
CA MET A 1 9.89 15.13 32.48
C MET A 1 9.95 15.17 30.97
N ASN A 2 9.85 16.35 30.37
CA ASN A 2 9.92 16.50 28.91
C ASN A 2 11.38 16.56 28.44
N TYR A 3 11.63 16.37 27.14
CA TYR A 3 13.00 16.33 26.59
C TYR A 3 13.75 17.67 26.70
N GLN A 4 13.04 18.80 26.67
CA GLN A 4 13.63 20.12 26.87
C GLN A 4 14.05 20.35 28.33
N GLU A 5 13.27 19.83 29.29
CA GLU A 5 13.62 19.85 30.72
C GLU A 5 14.85 18.98 31.02
N LEU A 6 14.97 17.82 30.36
CA LEU A 6 16.16 16.97 30.46
C LEU A 6 17.40 17.68 29.91
N ALA A 7 17.29 18.25 28.70
CA ALA A 7 18.37 19.00 28.07
C ALA A 7 18.83 20.18 28.94
N GLY A 8 17.89 20.95 29.48
CA GLY A 8 18.21 22.06 30.38
C GLY A 8 18.93 21.62 31.66
N LYS A 9 18.54 20.47 32.24
CA LYS A 9 19.22 19.93 33.43
C LYS A 9 20.64 19.43 33.12
N LEU A 10 20.85 18.75 31.99
CA LEU A 10 22.18 18.29 31.57
C LEU A 10 23.13 19.47 31.35
N LEU A 11 22.63 20.54 30.70
CA LEU A 11 23.38 21.77 30.46
C LEU A 11 23.78 22.44 31.78
N HIS A 12 22.85 22.56 32.73
CA HIS A 12 23.14 23.12 34.05
C HIS A 12 24.18 22.31 34.84
N VAL A 13 24.13 20.98 34.77
CA VAL A 13 25.12 20.10 35.42
C VAL A 13 26.50 20.27 34.77
N ALA A 14 26.56 20.33 33.43
CA ALA A 14 27.80 20.56 32.69
C ALA A 14 28.45 21.90 33.06
N GLU A 15 27.66 22.99 33.12
CA GLU A 15 28.14 24.31 33.54
C GLU A 15 28.71 24.30 34.97
N ARG A 16 28.04 23.61 35.91
CA ARG A 16 28.52 23.49 37.29
C ARG A 16 29.80 22.67 37.39
N LEU A 17 29.89 21.56 36.64
CA LEU A 17 31.10 20.75 36.56
C LEU A 17 32.27 21.55 35.97
N GLN A 18 32.05 22.32 34.91
CA GLN A 18 33.10 23.12 34.29
C GLN A 18 33.58 24.25 35.22
N LYS A 19 32.66 24.91 35.93
CA LYS A 19 32.99 26.01 36.85
C LYS A 19 33.69 25.56 38.13
N HIS A 20 33.40 24.34 38.60
CA HIS A 20 33.88 23.84 39.89
C HIS A 20 34.74 22.58 39.81
N GLY A 21 35.07 22.09 38.61
CA GLY A 21 35.78 20.83 38.37
C GLY A 21 37.08 20.70 39.16
N ASN A 22 37.85 21.79 39.22
CA ASN A 22 39.13 21.84 39.94
C ASN A 22 38.99 21.75 41.47
N LYS A 23 37.76 21.73 42.00
CA LYS A 23 37.44 21.62 43.43
C LYS A 23 36.71 20.31 43.75
N LEU A 24 36.45 19.47 42.75
CA LEU A 24 35.79 18.18 42.92
C LEU A 24 36.84 17.10 43.13
N ASP A 25 37.22 16.89 44.39
CA ASP A 25 38.07 15.78 44.80
C ASP A 25 37.29 14.78 45.67
N GLY A 26 37.62 13.50 45.54
CA GLY A 26 37.08 12.42 46.37
C GLY A 26 36.50 11.23 45.61
N ASP A 27 36.80 10.03 46.10
CA ASP A 27 36.46 8.74 45.48
C ASP A 27 34.97 8.57 45.14
N VAL A 28 34.07 9.10 45.98
CA VAL A 28 32.62 8.95 45.78
C VAL A 28 32.15 9.77 44.58
N ILE A 29 32.60 11.02 44.47
CA ILE A 29 32.26 11.91 43.37
C ILE A 29 32.90 11.40 42.07
N GLY A 30 34.15 10.93 42.13
CA GLY A 30 34.82 10.31 40.98
C GLY A 30 34.05 9.10 40.43
N LYS A 31 33.63 8.16 41.30
CA LYS A 31 32.81 7.00 40.89
C LYS A 31 31.47 7.41 40.29
N SER A 32 30.80 8.40 40.87
CA SER A 32 29.55 8.93 40.33
C SER A 32 29.73 9.62 38.97
N ALA A 33 30.84 10.33 38.77
CA ALA A 33 31.16 10.99 37.50
C ALA A 33 31.45 9.97 36.39
N VAL A 34 32.21 8.91 36.69
CA VAL A 34 32.47 7.82 35.73
C VAL A 34 31.18 7.12 35.33
N LYS A 35 30.30 6.80 36.31
CA LYS A 35 29.01 6.19 36.01
C LYS A 35 28.14 7.09 35.13
N LEU A 36 28.09 8.39 35.43
CA LEU A 36 27.35 9.37 34.63
C LEU A 36 27.89 9.43 33.19
N ALA A 37 29.20 9.40 33.00
CA ALA A 37 29.81 9.39 31.67
C ALA A 37 29.37 8.16 30.87
N THR A 38 29.45 6.96 31.48
CA THR A 38 28.99 5.72 30.84
C THR A 38 27.49 5.74 30.51
N ASP A 39 26.66 6.25 31.42
CA ASP A 39 25.21 6.35 31.20
C ASP A 39 24.89 7.34 30.06
N ILE A 40 25.64 8.44 29.93
CA ILE A 40 25.52 9.40 28.82
C ILE A 40 25.93 8.77 27.49
N GLU A 41 27.05 8.06 27.43
CA GLU A 41 27.51 7.36 26.22
C GLU A 41 26.48 6.31 25.74
N GLN A 42 25.93 5.53 26.68
CA GLN A 42 24.87 4.55 26.37
C GLN A 42 23.58 5.24 25.91
N PHE A 43 23.21 6.35 26.54
CA PHE A 43 22.06 7.14 26.12
C PHE A 43 22.26 7.70 24.71
N ASP A 44 23.45 8.20 24.39
CA ASP A 44 23.78 8.77 23.07
C ASP A 44 23.74 7.70 21.98
N ALA A 45 24.37 6.53 22.21
CA ALA A 45 24.28 5.39 21.29
C ALA A 45 22.83 4.90 21.08
N THR A 46 22.01 4.93 22.14
CA THR A 46 20.59 4.57 22.06
C THR A 46 19.79 5.63 21.29
N LEU A 47 20.10 6.91 21.49
CA LEU A 47 19.48 8.03 20.79
C LEU A 47 19.86 8.00 19.30
N ASP A 48 21.11 7.73 18.97
CA ASP A 48 21.58 7.58 17.59
C ASP A 48 20.93 6.37 16.90
N GLY A 49 20.83 5.22 17.57
CA GLY A 49 20.07 4.08 17.05
C GLY A 49 18.58 4.42 16.85
N PHE A 50 18.01 5.22 17.75
CA PHE A 50 16.62 5.65 17.65
C PHE A 50 16.40 6.70 16.55
N LEU A 51 17.35 7.61 16.33
CA LEU A 51 17.29 8.63 15.28
C LEU A 51 17.63 8.05 13.90
N ALA A 52 18.54 7.07 13.84
CA ALA A 52 18.80 6.27 12.65
C ALA A 52 17.54 5.50 12.23
N SER A 53 16.87 4.81 13.16
CA SER A 53 15.61 4.09 12.87
C SER A 53 14.41 4.99 12.54
N ARG A 54 14.39 6.25 13.00
CA ARG A 54 13.37 7.24 12.61
C ARG A 54 13.60 7.90 11.25
N LYS A 55 14.80 7.79 10.67
CA LYS A 55 15.10 8.21 9.29
C LYS A 55 15.16 7.05 8.30
N SER A 56 15.34 5.80 8.74
CA SER A 56 15.73 4.68 7.87
C SER A 56 14.55 3.98 7.19
N GLY A 57 14.79 3.49 5.97
CA GLY A 57 13.85 2.67 5.20
C GLY A 57 13.35 1.40 5.90
N GLU A 58 13.81 1.07 7.10
CA GLU A 58 13.42 -0.11 7.88
C GLU A 58 12.07 0.05 8.58
N LEU A 59 11.83 1.18 9.25
CA LEU A 59 10.50 1.47 9.81
C LEU A 59 9.45 1.50 8.69
N LEU A 60 9.84 2.06 7.55
CA LEU A 60 8.99 2.10 6.36
C LEU A 60 8.75 0.70 5.79
N LEU A 61 9.77 -0.17 5.78
CA LEU A 61 9.67 -1.56 5.36
C LEU A 61 8.75 -2.36 6.28
N GLU A 62 8.93 -2.24 7.59
CA GLU A 62 8.08 -2.89 8.58
C GLU A 62 6.63 -2.40 8.48
N THR A 63 6.44 -1.09 8.30
CA THR A 63 5.11 -0.49 8.11
C THR A 63 4.45 -1.02 6.84
N LEU A 64 5.19 -1.13 5.74
CA LEU A 64 4.70 -1.70 4.48
C LEU A 64 4.32 -3.17 4.64
N LEU A 65 5.14 -3.97 5.30
CA LEU A 65 4.90 -5.41 5.51
C LEU A 65 3.72 -5.69 6.46
N ARG A 66 3.38 -4.73 7.33
CA ARG A 66 2.20 -4.76 8.22
C ARG A 66 0.95 -4.10 7.62
N SER A 67 1.08 -3.41 6.49
CA SER A 67 0.00 -2.65 5.87
C SER A 67 -1.15 -3.52 5.33
N PRO A 68 -2.36 -2.96 5.15
CA PRO A 68 -3.46 -3.65 4.48
C PRO A 68 -3.13 -4.12 3.05
N ALA A 69 -2.27 -3.39 2.34
CA ALA A 69 -1.81 -3.76 1.00
C ALA A 69 -0.98 -5.04 1.05
N ALA A 70 -0.07 -5.17 2.03
CA ALA A 70 0.68 -6.41 2.23
C ALA A 70 -0.24 -7.59 2.58
N LYS A 71 -1.30 -7.40 3.35
CA LYS A 71 -2.27 -8.49 3.62
C LYS A 71 -2.96 -9.01 2.36
N LYS A 72 -3.18 -8.15 1.36
CA LYS A 72 -3.92 -8.49 0.13
C LYS A 72 -3.02 -8.93 -1.03
N HIS A 73 -1.82 -8.37 -1.13
CA HIS A 73 -1.00 -8.46 -2.33
C HIS A 73 0.41 -9.00 -2.08
N LEU A 74 0.82 -9.20 -0.82
CA LEU A 74 2.12 -9.78 -0.52
C LEU A 74 2.10 -11.29 -0.73
N SER A 75 2.91 -11.77 -1.68
CA SER A 75 3.13 -13.18 -1.96
C SER A 75 4.59 -13.57 -1.74
N LEU A 76 4.84 -14.88 -1.63
CA LEU A 76 6.20 -15.44 -1.57
C LEU A 76 7.02 -15.06 -2.81
N ASP A 77 6.40 -15.10 -3.99
CA ASP A 77 7.07 -14.73 -5.23
C ASP A 77 7.44 -13.25 -5.26
N LEU A 78 6.59 -12.39 -4.69
CA LEU A 78 6.89 -10.97 -4.58
C LEU A 78 8.08 -10.72 -3.63
N LEU A 79 8.12 -11.39 -2.48
CA LEU A 79 9.26 -11.31 -1.55
C LEU A 79 10.55 -11.85 -2.17
N ARG A 80 10.48 -12.96 -2.93
CA ARG A 80 11.63 -13.51 -3.68
C ARG A 80 12.16 -12.54 -4.72
N LYS A 81 11.28 -11.87 -5.46
CA LYS A 81 11.65 -10.82 -6.43
C LYS A 81 12.26 -9.62 -5.74
N ALA A 82 11.61 -9.11 -4.69
CA ALA A 82 12.08 -7.98 -3.90
C ALA A 82 13.49 -8.22 -3.35
N LEU A 83 13.76 -9.42 -2.81
CA LEU A 83 15.07 -9.74 -2.24
C LEU A 83 16.14 -9.88 -3.32
N ARG A 84 15.78 -10.45 -4.47
CA ARG A 84 16.69 -10.57 -5.62
C ARG A 84 17.05 -9.20 -6.18
N GLU A 85 16.08 -8.29 -6.26
CA GLU A 85 16.30 -6.97 -6.85
C GLU A 85 17.01 -6.01 -5.89
N ALA A 86 16.63 -6.01 -4.61
CA ALA A 86 17.22 -5.12 -3.61
C ALA A 86 18.59 -5.60 -3.11
N CYS A 87 18.77 -6.93 -2.97
CA CYS A 87 19.93 -7.52 -2.29
C CYS A 87 20.69 -8.56 -3.13
N SER A 88 20.27 -8.87 -4.36
CA SER A 88 20.85 -9.95 -5.20
C SER A 88 20.89 -11.33 -4.53
N LYS A 89 20.08 -11.54 -3.49
CA LYS A 89 20.00 -12.79 -2.71
C LYS A 89 18.73 -13.57 -3.03
N ARG A 90 18.73 -14.86 -2.71
CA ARG A 90 17.58 -15.76 -2.85
C ARG A 90 17.01 -16.07 -1.48
N LEU A 91 15.69 -16.00 -1.39
CA LEU A 91 14.93 -16.32 -0.19
C LEU A 91 14.80 -17.84 -0.09
N LYS A 92 15.18 -18.41 1.05
CA LYS A 92 15.23 -19.87 1.29
C LYS A 92 13.93 -20.40 1.88
N ALA A 93 13.23 -19.60 2.67
CA ALA A 93 11.98 -20.02 3.29
C ALA A 93 10.87 -20.30 2.25
N GLU A 94 10.12 -21.36 2.51
CA GLU A 94 8.99 -21.79 1.68
C GLU A 94 7.63 -21.29 2.22
N GLU A 95 7.59 -20.87 3.48
CA GLU A 95 6.39 -20.33 4.12
C GLU A 95 6.44 -18.81 4.24
N LEU A 96 5.30 -18.13 4.02
CA LEU A 96 5.22 -16.67 3.98
C LEU A 96 5.66 -16.01 5.29
N VAL A 97 5.35 -16.62 6.44
CA VAL A 97 5.70 -16.04 7.76
C VAL A 97 7.21 -16.10 7.99
N ALA A 98 7.83 -17.25 7.73
CA ALA A 98 9.27 -17.43 7.79
C ALA A 98 9.99 -16.54 6.75
N ALA A 99 9.44 -16.46 5.53
CA ALA A 99 9.95 -15.62 4.45
C ALA A 99 9.97 -14.13 4.79
N LYS A 100 8.95 -13.61 5.49
CA LYS A 100 8.94 -12.20 5.92
C LYS A 100 10.06 -11.90 6.91
N ARG A 101 10.32 -12.82 7.85
CA ARG A 101 11.40 -12.66 8.84
C ARG A 101 12.77 -12.70 8.15
N GLU A 102 13.01 -13.74 7.36
CA GLU A 102 14.24 -13.89 6.57
C GLU A 102 14.49 -12.68 5.67
N PHE A 103 13.42 -12.16 5.04
CA PHE A 103 13.51 -10.98 4.19
C PHE A 103 13.95 -9.74 4.97
N VAL A 104 13.35 -9.46 6.14
CA VAL A 104 13.71 -8.30 6.97
C VAL A 104 15.15 -8.43 7.48
N GLU A 105 15.52 -9.60 7.99
CA GLU A 105 16.88 -9.88 8.48
C GLU A 105 17.91 -9.68 7.36
N THR A 106 17.66 -10.25 6.18
CA THR A 106 18.59 -10.15 5.04
C THR A 106 18.73 -8.73 4.49
N VAL A 107 17.64 -7.95 4.49
CA VAL A 107 17.63 -6.55 4.03
C VAL A 107 18.33 -5.64 5.03
N HIS A 108 18.19 -5.91 6.33
CA HIS A 108 18.89 -5.23 7.41
C HIS A 108 20.40 -5.50 7.33
N GLU A 109 20.81 -6.76 7.21
CA GLU A 109 22.22 -7.16 7.05
C GLU A 109 22.93 -6.51 5.83
N GLN A 110 22.16 -6.14 4.80
CA GLN A 110 22.69 -5.57 3.56
C GLN A 110 22.58 -4.03 3.51
N ASP A 111 21.97 -3.40 4.53
CA ASP A 111 21.66 -1.97 4.55
C ASP A 111 20.91 -1.49 3.27
N ARG A 112 19.94 -2.29 2.81
CA ARG A 112 19.15 -2.03 1.59
C ARG A 112 17.67 -1.77 1.87
N ALA A 113 17.34 -1.36 3.08
CA ALA A 113 15.95 -1.19 3.53
C ALA A 113 15.15 -0.19 2.70
N GLU A 114 15.77 0.90 2.22
CA GLU A 114 15.11 1.87 1.34
C GLU A 114 14.79 1.30 -0.05
N ALA A 115 15.73 0.55 -0.64
CA ALA A 115 15.54 -0.06 -1.95
C ALA A 115 14.42 -1.12 -1.91
N ALA A 116 14.46 -1.98 -0.89
CA ALA A 116 13.43 -3.01 -0.64
C ALA A 116 12.05 -2.37 -0.41
N SER A 117 12.00 -1.30 0.38
CA SER A 117 10.80 -0.52 0.63
C SER A 117 10.22 0.13 -0.63
N LYS A 118 11.07 0.73 -1.46
CA LYS A 118 10.67 1.37 -2.72
C LYS A 118 10.09 0.34 -3.70
N PHE A 119 10.73 -0.83 -3.79
CA PHE A 119 10.23 -1.93 -4.60
C PHE A 119 8.85 -2.40 -4.14
N LEU A 120 8.68 -2.67 -2.84
CA LEU A 120 7.38 -3.12 -2.32
C LEU A 120 6.29 -2.06 -2.48
N LYS A 121 6.61 -0.76 -2.30
CA LYS A 121 5.67 0.33 -2.61
C LYS A 121 5.22 0.31 -4.05
N HIS A 122 6.16 0.18 -4.99
CA HIS A 122 5.84 0.12 -6.41
C HIS A 122 5.00 -1.11 -6.73
N ALA A 123 5.41 -2.28 -6.26
CA ALA A 123 4.68 -3.53 -6.51
C ALA A 123 3.28 -3.52 -5.89
N PHE A 124 3.10 -2.94 -4.70
CA PHE A 124 1.77 -2.75 -4.12
C PHE A 124 0.94 -1.72 -4.88
N ALA A 125 1.56 -0.66 -5.41
CA ALA A 125 0.87 0.31 -6.26
C ALA A 125 0.45 -0.32 -7.60
N GLU A 126 1.30 -1.13 -8.22
CA GLU A 126 0.98 -1.89 -9.43
C GLU A 126 -0.09 -2.98 -9.17
N ALA A 127 -0.01 -3.70 -8.06
CA ALA A 127 -1.01 -4.69 -7.69
C ALA A 127 -2.35 -4.07 -7.29
N ALA A 128 -2.32 -2.86 -6.71
CA ALA A 128 -3.51 -2.04 -6.47
C ALA A 128 -4.03 -1.40 -7.77
N TYR A 129 -3.14 -1.15 -8.73
CA TYR A 129 -3.47 -0.77 -10.10
C TYR A 129 -3.98 -2.00 -10.85
N VAL A 130 -5.21 -2.39 -10.51
CA VAL A 130 -6.01 -3.22 -11.39
C VAL A 130 -6.28 -2.37 -12.63
N ALA A 131 -5.53 -2.60 -13.72
CA ALA A 131 -6.00 -2.19 -15.03
C ALA A 131 -7.46 -2.66 -15.14
N PRO A 132 -8.43 -1.77 -15.40
CA PRO A 132 -9.84 -2.14 -15.36
C PRO A 132 -10.07 -3.28 -16.35
N ALA A 133 -10.15 -4.51 -15.84
CA ALA A 133 -10.47 -5.69 -16.60
C ALA A 133 -11.96 -5.65 -16.94
N GLY A 134 -12.31 -4.79 -17.89
CA GLY A 134 -13.66 -4.54 -18.33
C GLY A 134 -13.71 -3.21 -19.05
N LYS A 135 -14.29 -3.21 -20.26
CA LYS A 135 -14.63 -1.99 -21.02
C LYS A 135 -15.04 -0.89 -20.06
N GLU A 136 -14.33 0.23 -20.11
CA GLU A 136 -14.53 1.34 -19.17
C GLU A 136 -16.02 1.64 -19.05
N LYS A 137 -16.48 2.00 -17.84
CA LYS A 137 -17.89 2.30 -17.56
C LYS A 137 -18.53 3.19 -18.64
N GLY A 138 -17.77 4.15 -19.20
CA GLY A 138 -18.16 4.99 -20.32
C GLY A 138 -18.38 4.23 -21.64
N GLN A 139 -17.50 3.29 -22.00
CA GLN A 139 -17.65 2.44 -23.20
C GLN A 139 -18.88 1.53 -23.09
N LEU A 140 -19.14 0.94 -21.92
CA LEU A 140 -20.34 0.12 -21.71
C LEU A 140 -21.64 0.94 -21.74
N GLN A 141 -21.60 2.21 -21.33
CA GLN A 141 -22.72 3.14 -21.44
C GLN A 141 -22.94 3.59 -22.89
N GLN A 142 -21.87 3.88 -23.64
CA GLN A 142 -21.95 4.17 -25.07
C GLN A 142 -22.49 2.99 -25.88
N GLU A 143 -22.03 1.77 -25.59
CA GLU A 143 -22.58 0.55 -26.20
C GLU A 143 -24.06 0.35 -25.86
N PHE A 144 -24.45 0.58 -24.59
CA PHE A 144 -25.84 0.49 -24.17
C PHE A 144 -26.73 1.50 -24.90
N TYR A 145 -26.22 2.71 -25.12
CA TYR A 145 -26.90 3.75 -25.90
C TYR A 145 -27.01 3.36 -27.39
N ALA A 146 -25.93 2.87 -27.99
CA ALA A 146 -25.92 2.40 -29.38
C ALA A 146 -26.94 1.26 -29.61
N LEU A 147 -27.03 0.30 -28.68
CA LEU A 147 -28.02 -0.78 -28.69
C LEU A 147 -29.47 -0.28 -28.67
N GLY A 148 -29.72 0.92 -28.13
CA GLY A 148 -31.04 1.56 -28.13
C GLY A 148 -31.47 2.09 -29.50
N ARG A 149 -30.51 2.42 -30.37
CA ARG A 149 -30.73 3.00 -31.71
C ARG A 149 -30.81 1.97 -32.84
N LEU A 150 -30.35 0.74 -32.62
CA LEU A 150 -30.39 -0.34 -33.61
C LEU A 150 -31.82 -0.77 -33.96
N SER A 151 -32.04 -1.20 -35.20
CA SER A 151 -33.29 -1.84 -35.64
C SER A 151 -33.53 -3.19 -34.91
N GLU A 152 -34.70 -3.80 -35.06
CA GLU A 152 -34.98 -5.08 -34.36
C GLU A 152 -34.05 -6.21 -34.82
N ASP A 153 -33.76 -6.26 -36.11
CA ASP A 153 -32.90 -7.28 -36.72
C ASP A 153 -31.42 -7.08 -36.36
N GLU A 154 -30.95 -5.84 -36.36
CA GLU A 154 -29.59 -5.50 -35.94
C GLU A 154 -29.36 -5.76 -34.45
N TYR A 155 -30.38 -5.48 -33.62
CA TYR A 155 -30.33 -5.76 -32.19
C TYR A 155 -30.26 -7.27 -31.92
N ALA A 156 -31.06 -8.06 -32.64
CA ALA A 156 -31.08 -9.51 -32.50
C ALA A 156 -29.72 -10.13 -32.86
N THR A 157 -29.10 -9.71 -33.96
CA THR A 157 -27.80 -10.21 -34.41
C THR A 157 -26.64 -9.77 -33.49
N THR A 158 -26.66 -8.53 -32.99
CA THR A 158 -25.61 -8.05 -32.07
C THR A 158 -25.71 -8.66 -30.68
N ILE A 159 -26.92 -8.90 -30.16
CA ILE A 159 -27.11 -9.56 -28.85
C ILE A 159 -26.88 -11.07 -28.91
N ALA A 160 -27.17 -11.73 -30.04
CA ALA A 160 -26.91 -13.16 -30.20
C ALA A 160 -25.43 -13.50 -29.96
N LYS A 161 -24.53 -12.59 -30.34
CA LYS A 161 -23.07 -12.73 -30.14
C LYS A 161 -22.61 -12.52 -28.70
N ARG A 162 -23.47 -12.01 -27.80
CA ARG A 162 -23.07 -11.68 -26.41
C ARG A 162 -23.31 -12.83 -25.43
N THR A 163 -22.35 -12.99 -24.52
CA THR A 163 -22.45 -13.97 -23.43
C THR A 163 -23.43 -13.50 -22.36
N PHE A 164 -23.94 -14.43 -21.55
CA PHE A 164 -24.87 -14.07 -20.46
C PHE A 164 -24.19 -13.20 -19.39
N GLY A 165 -22.89 -13.42 -19.14
CA GLY A 165 -22.08 -12.59 -18.24
C GLY A 165 -21.92 -11.15 -18.74
N GLU A 166 -21.71 -10.96 -20.05
CA GLU A 166 -21.65 -9.63 -20.67
C GLU A 166 -22.97 -8.88 -20.57
N LEU A 167 -24.11 -9.56 -20.79
CA LEU A 167 -25.43 -8.95 -20.65
C LEU A 167 -25.72 -8.52 -19.21
N ARG A 168 -25.32 -9.33 -18.21
CA ARG A 168 -25.44 -8.97 -16.79
C ARG A 168 -24.58 -7.75 -16.44
N ARG A 169 -23.34 -7.70 -16.93
CA ARG A 169 -22.44 -6.55 -16.75
C ARG A 169 -23.04 -5.28 -17.38
N LEU A 170 -23.48 -5.38 -18.64
CA LEU A 170 -24.10 -4.28 -19.39
C LEU A 170 -25.37 -3.77 -18.70
N ALA A 171 -26.21 -4.66 -18.16
CA ALA A 171 -27.40 -4.29 -17.40
C ALA A 171 -27.06 -3.62 -16.05
N ALA A 172 -26.13 -4.18 -15.29
CA ALA A 172 -25.73 -3.65 -13.98
C ALA A 172 -25.07 -2.27 -14.08
N THR A 173 -24.20 -2.07 -15.08
CA THR A 173 -23.53 -0.78 -15.33
C THR A 173 -24.52 0.35 -15.67
N ASN A 174 -25.67 0.01 -16.25
CA ASN A 174 -26.72 0.95 -16.64
C ASN A 174 -27.90 1.00 -15.64
N GLY A 175 -27.72 0.47 -14.42
CA GLY A 175 -28.70 0.59 -13.34
C GLY A 175 -29.95 -0.29 -13.52
N ILE A 176 -29.94 -1.26 -14.43
CA ILE A 176 -31.05 -2.21 -14.58
C ILE A 176 -30.95 -3.24 -13.45
N ARG A 177 -31.95 -3.23 -12.56
CA ARG A 177 -32.06 -4.23 -11.48
C ARG A 177 -32.56 -5.56 -12.07
N PHE A 178 -31.84 -6.65 -11.82
CA PHE A 178 -32.23 -8.02 -12.14
C PHE A 178 -31.84 -8.94 -10.99
N THR A 179 -32.55 -10.05 -10.84
CA THR A 179 -32.27 -11.08 -9.82
C THR A 179 -31.51 -12.25 -10.44
N ASP A 180 -30.88 -13.11 -9.62
CA ASP A 180 -30.15 -14.29 -10.12
C ASP A 180 -31.04 -15.29 -10.88
N LYS A 181 -32.36 -15.25 -10.63
CA LYS A 181 -33.39 -16.04 -11.33
C LYS A 181 -33.74 -15.50 -12.71
N THR A 182 -33.19 -14.35 -13.11
CA THR A 182 -33.48 -13.72 -14.39
C THR A 182 -32.87 -14.53 -15.54
N THR A 183 -33.70 -15.01 -16.45
CA THR A 183 -33.25 -15.78 -17.61
C THR A 183 -32.62 -14.89 -18.68
N LYS A 184 -31.72 -15.45 -19.50
CA LYS A 184 -31.07 -14.73 -20.62
C LYS A 184 -32.09 -14.01 -21.54
N PRO A 185 -33.20 -14.64 -21.98
CA PRO A 185 -34.20 -13.96 -22.80
C PRO A 185 -34.89 -12.79 -22.10
N HIS A 186 -35.15 -12.91 -20.79
CA HIS A 186 -35.77 -11.84 -20.02
C HIS A 186 -34.82 -10.65 -19.85
N LEU A 187 -33.54 -10.91 -19.58
CA LEU A 187 -32.51 -9.89 -19.46
C LEU A 187 -32.34 -9.09 -20.77
N ILE A 188 -32.39 -9.78 -21.92
CA ILE A 188 -32.35 -9.15 -23.25
C ILE A 188 -33.54 -8.19 -23.43
N LYS A 189 -34.76 -8.63 -23.11
CA LYS A 189 -35.96 -7.77 -23.21
C LYS A 189 -35.85 -6.54 -22.31
N MET A 190 -35.31 -6.70 -21.09
CA MET A 190 -35.08 -5.58 -20.18
C MET A 190 -34.06 -4.60 -20.74
N ILE A 191 -32.90 -5.09 -21.20
CA ILE A 191 -31.86 -4.27 -21.83
C ILE A 191 -32.45 -3.47 -23.00
N ARG A 192 -33.23 -4.10 -23.89
CA ARG A 192 -33.87 -3.42 -25.03
C ARG A 192 -34.78 -2.29 -24.57
N ARG A 193 -35.64 -2.54 -23.59
CA ARG A 193 -36.59 -1.57 -23.07
C ARG A 193 -35.91 -0.33 -22.48
N TYR A 194 -34.87 -0.54 -21.66
CA TYR A 194 -34.14 0.54 -21.02
C TYR A 194 -33.21 1.27 -21.99
N ALA A 195 -32.57 0.56 -22.93
CA ALA A 195 -31.73 1.16 -23.97
C ALA A 195 -32.54 2.05 -24.92
N ARG A 196 -33.74 1.61 -25.35
CA ARG A 196 -34.66 2.44 -26.16
C ARG A 196 -35.10 3.69 -25.41
N ARG A 197 -35.48 3.56 -24.13
CA ARG A 197 -35.87 4.70 -23.28
C ARG A 197 -34.72 5.71 -23.10
N LEU A 198 -33.51 5.21 -22.92
CA LEU A 198 -32.31 6.06 -22.84
C LEU A 198 -32.06 6.79 -24.16
N ALA A 199 -32.17 6.09 -25.29
CA ALA A 199 -31.99 6.65 -26.63
C ALA A 199 -33.05 7.69 -27.00
N THR A 200 -34.29 7.53 -26.54
CA THR A 200 -35.38 8.50 -26.77
C THR A 200 -35.29 9.72 -25.85
N ASN A 201 -34.77 9.56 -24.62
CA ASN A 201 -34.73 10.62 -23.62
C ASN A 201 -33.45 11.48 -23.67
N LEU A 202 -32.37 11.00 -24.28
CA LEU A 202 -31.20 11.81 -24.61
C LEU A 202 -31.32 12.31 -26.05
N PRO A 203 -31.78 13.57 -26.28
CA PRO A 203 -31.59 14.21 -27.57
C PRO A 203 -30.08 14.26 -27.86
N SER A 204 -29.70 14.13 -29.13
CA SER A 204 -28.32 14.15 -29.58
C SER A 204 -27.52 15.22 -28.84
N VAL A 205 -26.56 14.81 -28.00
CA VAL A 205 -25.41 15.67 -27.74
C VAL A 205 -24.68 15.70 -29.08
N ALA A 206 -24.97 16.75 -29.85
CA ALA A 206 -24.29 17.08 -31.07
C ALA A 206 -22.79 17.19 -30.77
N ALA A 207 -22.01 16.72 -31.75
CA ALA A 207 -20.55 16.84 -31.81
C ALA A 207 -20.08 18.29 -31.62
#